data_AF-A0A3B4V165-F1
#
_entry.id   AF-A0A3B4V165-F1
#
_cell.length_a   1.000
_cell.length_b   1.000
_cell.length_c   1.000
_cell.angle_alpha   90.00
_cell.angle_beta   90.00
_cell.angle_gamma   90.00
#
_symmetry.space_group_name_H-M   'P 1'
#
loop_
_entity.id
_entity.type
_entity.pdbx_description
1 polymer ?
#
loop_
_entity_poly.entity_id
_entity_poly.type
_entity_poly.pdbx_seq_one_letter_code
_entity_poly.pdbx_strand_id
1 'polypeptide(L)'
;MGIHGLAKLIADQSPGAIKEQDIKNYFGRKIAIDASMCIYQFLIAVRQDGNVLQNEDGETTSHLMGMFYRTIRMLEHGIKPVYVFDGKPPQLKSAELEKRGERRAEAEKMLAQAQELGEQENIDKFTKRLVKVTKQHNDECKNLLTLMGVPYIEAPCEAEASCAALVKAGKVFATATEDMDGLTFGTNVLLRHLTASEAKKLPIQEFHFSLILQDIGLNHEQFIDLCILLGCDYCGTIKGIGPKRAIDLIRQHGCIEKILENIDPSKHPAPEDWLYKEARGLFLKPEVVDCSSVELKWSEPDEEGLIQFMCNEKQFSEDRIRNGYKKIVKSRKGSTQGRLDSFFSVTGSLSSKRKEPEIKGSAKKKQKAAATTSKFRKGK
;
A
#
# COMPACT_ATOMS: atom_id res chain seq x y z
N MET A 1 -7.25 -2.89 -4.54
CA MET A 1 -7.69 -2.42 -5.85
C MET A 1 -6.51 -2.68 -6.80
N GLY A 2 -6.55 -2.16 -8.03
CA GLY A 2 -5.52 -2.33 -9.05
C GLY A 2 -5.36 -3.76 -9.56
N ILE A 3 -4.23 -4.42 -9.30
CA ILE A 3 -3.90 -5.68 -9.99
C ILE A 3 -4.39 -6.92 -9.25
N HIS A 4 -5.28 -7.68 -9.89
CA HIS A 4 -5.91 -8.85 -9.27
C HIS A 4 -4.89 -9.97 -8.95
N GLY A 5 -4.83 -10.38 -7.68
CA GLY A 5 -4.00 -11.51 -7.25
C GLY A 5 -2.48 -11.27 -7.27
N LEU A 6 -2.00 -10.07 -7.60
CA LEU A 6 -0.57 -9.77 -7.74
C LEU A 6 0.20 -9.98 -6.43
N ALA A 7 -0.32 -9.50 -5.29
CA ALA A 7 0.34 -9.68 -4.00
C ALA A 7 0.58 -11.16 -3.64
N LYS A 8 -0.40 -12.03 -3.93
CA LYS A 8 -0.27 -13.46 -3.71
C LYS A 8 0.74 -14.08 -4.67
N LEU A 9 0.71 -13.68 -5.95
CA LEU A 9 1.67 -14.14 -6.95
C LEU A 9 3.11 -13.79 -6.55
N ILE A 10 3.35 -12.57 -6.07
CA ILE A 10 4.67 -12.14 -5.60
C ILE A 10 5.08 -12.95 -4.36
N ALA A 11 4.17 -13.18 -3.41
CA ALA A 11 4.47 -14.00 -2.24
C ALA A 11 4.88 -15.43 -2.61
N ASP A 12 4.26 -16.00 -3.65
CA ASP A 12 4.56 -17.35 -4.14
C ASP A 12 5.86 -17.40 -4.99
N GLN A 13 6.16 -16.38 -5.79
CA GLN A 13 7.27 -16.39 -6.77
C GLN A 13 8.53 -15.66 -6.31
N SER A 14 8.40 -14.66 -5.45
CA SER A 14 9.48 -13.80 -4.96
C SER A 14 9.25 -13.45 -3.47
N PRO A 15 9.21 -14.45 -2.57
CA PRO A 15 8.98 -14.19 -1.15
C PRO A 15 10.08 -13.32 -0.53
N GLY A 16 11.32 -13.39 -1.03
CA GLY A 16 12.43 -12.57 -0.55
C GLY A 16 12.31 -11.08 -0.87
N ALA A 17 11.46 -10.71 -1.83
CA ALA A 17 11.19 -9.31 -2.16
C ALA A 17 10.16 -8.66 -1.24
N ILE A 18 9.44 -9.45 -0.42
CA ILE A 18 8.50 -8.97 0.58
C ILE A 18 9.16 -9.03 1.95
N LYS A 19 9.27 -7.89 2.63
CA LYS A 19 9.77 -7.81 4.00
C LYS A 19 8.69 -7.30 4.93
N GLU A 20 8.58 -7.91 6.10
CA GLU A 20 7.77 -7.38 7.18
C GLU A 20 8.65 -6.55 8.12
N GLN A 21 8.26 -5.30 8.34
CA GLN A 21 9.04 -4.33 9.11
C GLN A 21 8.17 -3.61 10.14
N ASP A 22 8.79 -3.23 11.25
CA ASP A 22 8.18 -2.35 12.24
C ASP A 22 8.24 -0.89 11.75
N ILE A 23 7.23 -0.09 12.11
CA ILE A 23 7.15 1.33 11.73
C ILE A 23 8.37 2.14 12.20
N LYS A 24 9.00 1.75 13.31
CA LYS A 24 10.23 2.39 13.84
C LYS A 24 11.40 2.32 12.86
N ASN A 25 11.43 1.33 11.96
CA ASN A 25 12.52 1.15 11.01
C ASN A 25 12.53 2.21 9.90
N TYR A 26 11.44 2.99 9.77
CA TYR A 26 11.27 4.05 8.78
C TYR A 26 11.58 5.44 9.34
N PHE A 27 12.19 5.55 10.52
CA PHE A 27 12.63 6.84 11.07
C PHE A 27 13.47 7.64 10.07
N GLY A 28 13.11 8.90 9.86
CA GLY A 28 13.78 9.82 8.92
C GLY A 28 13.40 9.64 7.46
N ARG A 29 12.59 8.63 7.10
CA ARG A 29 12.16 8.41 5.71
C ARG A 29 11.08 9.40 5.30
N LYS A 30 11.24 9.96 4.10
CA LYS A 30 10.16 10.64 3.38
C LYS A 30 9.35 9.60 2.62
N ILE A 31 8.04 9.58 2.76
CA ILE A 31 7.17 8.56 2.15
C ILE A 31 6.01 9.24 1.45
N ALA A 32 5.80 8.95 0.16
CA ALA A 32 4.63 9.42 -0.58
C ALA A 32 3.46 8.49 -0.33
N ILE A 33 2.31 9.03 0.07
CA ILE A 33 1.13 8.29 0.49
C ILE A 33 0.01 8.59 -0.48
N ASP A 34 -0.60 7.54 -1.03
CA ASP A 34 -1.83 7.63 -1.80
C ASP A 34 -2.99 8.07 -0.87
N ALA A 35 -3.40 9.33 -1.02
CA ALA A 35 -4.40 9.95 -0.15
C ALA A 35 -5.80 9.39 -0.44
N SER A 36 -6.13 9.15 -1.71
CA SER A 36 -7.45 8.65 -2.12
C SER A 36 -7.73 7.28 -1.52
N MET A 37 -6.75 6.37 -1.60
CA MET A 37 -6.84 5.04 -1.00
C MET A 37 -6.95 5.14 0.53
N CYS A 38 -6.21 6.05 1.18
CA CYS A 38 -6.31 6.28 2.62
C CYS A 38 -7.68 6.78 3.06
N ILE A 39 -8.22 7.79 2.38
CA ILE A 39 -9.53 8.37 2.70
C ILE A 39 -10.61 7.31 2.56
N TYR A 40 -10.57 6.51 1.49
CA TYR A 40 -11.49 5.39 1.31
C TYR A 40 -11.40 4.38 2.46
N GLN A 41 -10.19 4.01 2.89
CA GLN A 41 -10.00 3.12 4.04
C GLN A 41 -10.55 3.72 5.35
N PHE A 42 -10.33 5.01 5.59
CA PHE A 42 -10.81 5.67 6.81
C PHE A 42 -12.34 5.73 6.82
N LEU A 43 -12.95 6.09 5.70
CA LEU A 43 -14.40 6.11 5.54
C LEU A 43 -15.05 4.74 5.67
N ILE A 44 -14.32 3.63 5.61
CA ILE A 44 -14.85 2.27 5.85
C ILE A 44 -14.55 1.80 7.27
N ALA A 45 -13.30 2.01 7.74
CA ALA A 45 -12.79 1.38 8.94
C ALA A 45 -12.98 2.22 10.21
N VAL A 46 -13.09 3.54 10.10
CA VAL A 46 -13.29 4.42 11.25
C VAL A 46 -14.79 4.51 11.52
N ARG A 47 -15.20 3.90 12.62
CA ARG A 47 -16.58 3.79 13.08
C ARG A 47 -16.61 3.92 14.60
N GLN A 48 -17.73 4.40 15.13
CA GLN A 48 -18.03 4.37 16.57
C GLN A 48 -19.34 3.60 16.75
N ASP A 49 -19.31 2.56 17.56
CA ASP A 49 -20.46 1.68 17.82
C ASP A 49 -21.13 1.15 16.54
N GLY A 50 -20.32 0.85 15.52
CA GLY A 50 -20.77 0.38 14.20
C GLY A 50 -21.12 1.49 13.21
N ASN A 51 -21.38 2.71 13.69
CA ASN A 51 -21.82 3.83 12.89
C ASN A 51 -20.67 4.69 12.33
N VAL A 52 -20.91 5.32 11.19
CA VAL A 52 -20.01 6.32 10.61
C VAL A 52 -19.91 7.51 11.56
N LEU A 53 -18.70 8.02 11.82
CA LEU A 53 -18.56 9.25 12.58
C LEU A 53 -19.14 10.41 11.79
N GLN A 54 -20.03 11.17 12.43
CA GLN A 54 -20.68 12.35 11.86
C GLN A 54 -20.69 13.49 12.87
N ASN A 55 -20.80 14.73 12.39
CA ASN A 55 -21.16 15.89 13.22
C ASN A 55 -22.70 16.00 13.36
N GLU A 56 -23.18 16.99 14.11
CA GLU A 56 -24.60 17.27 14.34
C GLU A 56 -25.37 17.57 13.04
N ASP A 57 -24.69 18.11 12.03
CA ASP A 57 -25.25 18.37 10.70
C ASP A 57 -25.35 17.10 9.82
N GLY A 58 -24.89 15.95 10.33
CA GLY A 58 -24.91 14.67 9.62
C GLY A 58 -23.76 14.50 8.61
N GLU A 59 -22.81 15.41 8.57
CA GLU A 59 -21.62 15.30 7.72
C GLU A 59 -20.66 14.25 8.26
N THR A 60 -20.11 13.40 7.39
CA THR A 60 -19.13 12.38 7.82
C THR A 60 -17.83 13.04 8.25
N THR A 61 -17.22 12.58 9.34
CA THR A 61 -15.94 13.10 9.87
C THR A 61 -14.87 12.01 10.01
N SER A 62 -15.17 10.79 9.56
CA SER A 62 -14.30 9.61 9.68
C SER A 62 -12.95 9.77 8.96
N HIS A 63 -12.93 10.44 7.80
CA HIS A 63 -11.71 10.72 7.04
C HIS A 63 -10.77 11.67 7.77
N LEU A 64 -11.30 12.71 8.42
CA LEU A 64 -10.52 13.66 9.24
C LEU A 64 -9.88 12.96 10.43
N MET A 65 -10.67 12.16 11.15
CA MET A 65 -10.18 11.39 12.30
C MET A 65 -9.05 10.42 11.90
N GLY A 66 -9.25 9.69 10.81
CA GLY A 66 -8.25 8.78 10.27
C GLY A 66 -6.98 9.51 9.84
N MET A 67 -7.13 10.57 9.05
CA MET A 67 -6.02 11.38 8.54
C MET A 67 -5.19 11.97 9.69
N PHE A 68 -5.85 12.59 10.67
CA PHE A 68 -5.20 13.23 11.82
C PHE A 68 -4.34 12.24 12.61
N TYR A 69 -4.94 11.16 13.10
CA TYR A 69 -4.22 10.23 13.98
C TYR A 69 -3.20 9.34 13.25
N ARG A 70 -3.44 8.97 11.98
CA ARG A 70 -2.44 8.22 11.21
C ARG A 70 -1.24 9.09 10.87
N THR A 71 -1.47 10.35 10.52
CA THR A 71 -0.38 11.30 10.28
C THR A 71 0.43 11.54 11.56
N ILE A 72 -0.22 11.75 12.70
CA ILE A 72 0.46 11.89 14.00
C ILE A 72 1.32 10.66 14.30
N ARG A 73 0.78 9.44 14.13
CA ARG A 73 1.54 8.20 14.35
C ARG A 73 2.80 8.15 13.50
N MET A 74 2.72 8.53 12.22
CA MET A 74 3.88 8.55 11.33
C MET A 74 4.91 9.58 11.78
N LEU A 75 4.47 10.79 12.10
CA LEU A 75 5.34 11.86 12.59
C LEU A 75 6.04 11.48 13.90
N GLU A 76 5.32 10.86 14.86
CA GLU A 76 5.89 10.37 16.13
C GLU A 76 6.99 9.32 15.92
N HIS A 77 6.93 8.54 14.83
CA HIS A 77 7.97 7.58 14.43
C HIS A 77 9.05 8.19 13.53
N GLY A 78 9.06 9.52 13.37
CA GLY A 78 10.03 10.25 12.56
C GLY A 78 9.87 10.06 11.04
N ILE A 79 8.74 9.49 10.59
CA ILE A 79 8.40 9.43 9.17
C ILE A 79 7.94 10.82 8.73
N LYS A 80 8.35 11.23 7.52
CA LYS A 80 7.96 12.48 6.88
C LYS A 80 6.97 12.18 5.75
N PRO A 81 5.66 12.13 6.04
CA PRO A 81 4.65 11.79 5.03
C PRO A 81 4.40 12.96 4.07
N VAL A 82 4.26 12.68 2.78
CA VAL A 82 3.65 13.58 1.80
C VAL A 82 2.45 12.87 1.20
N TYR A 83 1.28 13.50 1.25
CA TYR A 83 0.06 12.92 0.70
C TYR A 83 -0.10 13.31 -0.77
N VAL A 84 -0.50 12.37 -1.62
CA VAL A 84 -0.76 12.61 -3.04
C VAL A 84 -2.23 12.30 -3.31
N PHE A 85 -2.97 13.30 -3.77
CA PHE A 85 -4.39 13.18 -4.11
C PHE A 85 -4.55 12.91 -5.60
N ASP A 86 -5.53 12.10 -5.97
CA ASP A 86 -5.87 11.89 -7.38
C ASP A 86 -6.34 13.17 -8.05
N GLY A 87 -5.99 13.29 -9.33
CA GLY A 87 -6.54 14.25 -10.27
C GLY A 87 -7.65 13.62 -11.10
N LYS A 88 -7.61 13.88 -12.41
CA LYS A 88 -8.64 13.37 -13.33
C LYS A 88 -8.34 11.90 -13.67
N PRO A 89 -9.31 10.98 -13.48
CA PRO A 89 -9.08 9.59 -13.85
C PRO A 89 -8.85 9.45 -15.37
N PRO A 90 -8.02 8.49 -15.79
CA PRO A 90 -7.74 8.28 -17.21
C PRO A 90 -8.97 7.70 -17.91
N GLN A 91 -9.14 8.00 -19.20
CA GLN A 91 -10.30 7.53 -19.97
C GLN A 91 -10.44 5.99 -19.97
N LEU A 92 -9.31 5.28 -19.96
CA LEU A 92 -9.27 3.81 -19.90
C LEU A 92 -9.91 3.24 -18.62
N LYS A 93 -9.96 4.01 -17.52
CA LYS A 93 -10.58 3.58 -16.25
C LYS A 93 -12.12 3.70 -16.27
N SER A 94 -12.71 4.28 -17.32
CA SER A 94 -14.16 4.54 -17.42
C SER A 94 -15.01 3.29 -17.22
N ALA A 95 -14.66 2.18 -17.88
CA ALA A 95 -15.39 0.91 -17.76
C ALA A 95 -15.33 0.33 -16.34
N GLU A 96 -14.20 0.46 -15.64
CA GLU A 96 -14.10 0.02 -14.24
C GLU A 96 -14.89 0.95 -13.31
N LEU A 97 -14.90 2.26 -13.58
CA LEU A 97 -15.73 3.21 -12.82
C LEU A 97 -17.23 2.95 -13.00
N GLU A 98 -17.66 2.57 -14.20
CA GLU A 98 -19.04 2.16 -14.49
C GLU A 98 -19.41 0.89 -13.73
N LYS A 99 -18.57 -0.17 -13.78
CA LYS A 99 -18.75 -1.39 -12.97
C LYS A 99 -18.77 -1.12 -11.47
N ARG A 100 -18.01 -0.12 -10.99
CA ARG A 100 -18.09 0.35 -9.59
C ARG A 100 -19.40 1.09 -9.31
N GLY A 101 -19.99 1.75 -10.30
CA GLY A 101 -21.33 2.33 -10.23
C GLY A 101 -22.42 1.26 -10.12
N GLU A 102 -22.40 0.28 -11.02
CA GLU A 102 -23.37 -0.83 -11.04
C GLU A 102 -23.36 -1.63 -9.73
N ARG A 103 -22.17 -2.02 -9.25
CA ARG A 103 -22.01 -2.71 -7.95
C ARG A 103 -22.56 -1.92 -6.78
N ARG A 104 -22.52 -0.58 -6.84
CA ARG A 104 -23.09 0.28 -5.80
C ARG A 104 -24.62 0.32 -5.91
N ALA A 105 -25.17 0.46 -7.11
CA ALA A 105 -26.62 0.42 -7.32
C ALA A 105 -27.22 -0.93 -6.89
N GLU A 106 -26.51 -2.04 -7.14
CA GLU A 106 -26.91 -3.36 -6.64
C GLU A 106 -26.82 -3.42 -5.11
N ALA A 107 -25.72 -2.96 -4.51
CA ALA A 107 -25.56 -2.94 -3.06
C ALA A 107 -26.62 -2.06 -2.36
N GLU A 108 -27.10 -1.00 -3.00
CA GLU A 108 -28.16 -0.13 -2.48
C GLU A 108 -29.50 -0.88 -2.41
N LYS A 109 -29.85 -1.65 -3.45
CA LYS A 109 -31.03 -2.52 -3.45
C LYS A 109 -30.93 -3.60 -2.36
N MET A 110 -29.75 -4.23 -2.23
CA MET A 110 -29.52 -5.25 -1.19
C MET A 110 -29.55 -4.67 0.22
N LEU A 111 -29.10 -3.41 0.41
CA LEU A 111 -29.18 -2.72 1.69
C LEU A 111 -30.64 -2.48 2.10
N ALA A 112 -31.48 -1.99 1.18
CA ALA A 112 -32.90 -1.77 1.46
C ALA A 112 -33.59 -3.08 1.90
N GLN A 113 -33.33 -4.18 1.20
CA GLN A 113 -33.85 -5.50 1.56
C GLN A 113 -33.34 -5.97 2.94
N ALA A 114 -32.04 -5.80 3.23
CA ALA A 114 -31.47 -6.17 4.51
C ALA A 114 -32.05 -5.34 5.68
N GLN A 115 -32.36 -4.06 5.43
CA GLN A 115 -33.02 -3.19 6.40
C GLN A 115 -34.46 -3.62 6.69
N GLU A 116 -35.23 -4.01 5.67
CA GLU A 116 -36.58 -4.56 5.83
C GLU A 116 -36.60 -5.88 6.61
N LEU A 117 -35.59 -6.74 6.39
CA LEU A 117 -35.45 -8.03 7.06
C LEU A 117 -34.78 -7.95 8.44
N GLY A 118 -34.23 -6.79 8.83
CA GLY A 118 -33.52 -6.60 10.10
C GLY A 118 -32.18 -7.35 10.20
N GLU A 119 -31.55 -7.67 9.07
CA GLU A 119 -30.30 -8.44 9.02
C GLU A 119 -29.07 -7.56 9.25
N GLN A 120 -28.75 -7.28 10.52
CA GLN A 120 -27.70 -6.32 10.90
C GLN A 120 -26.34 -6.57 10.23
N GLU A 121 -25.91 -7.83 10.10
CA GLU A 121 -24.63 -8.16 9.44
C GLU A 121 -24.61 -7.75 7.96
N ASN A 122 -25.74 -7.96 7.26
CA ASN A 122 -25.88 -7.59 5.86
C ASN A 122 -26.02 -6.07 5.70
N ILE A 123 -26.73 -5.40 6.61
CA ILE A 123 -26.80 -3.94 6.66
C ILE A 123 -25.39 -3.34 6.75
N ASP A 124 -24.59 -3.76 7.73
CA ASP A 124 -23.22 -3.27 7.91
C ASP A 124 -22.33 -3.52 6.68
N LYS A 125 -22.50 -4.69 6.05
CA LYS A 125 -21.75 -5.10 4.86
C LYS A 125 -22.12 -4.24 3.65
N PHE A 126 -23.40 -4.02 3.36
CA PHE A 126 -23.83 -3.23 2.21
C PHE A 126 -23.59 -1.74 2.41
N THR A 127 -23.77 -1.21 3.63
CA THR A 127 -23.40 0.19 3.95
C THR A 127 -21.92 0.47 3.67
N LYS A 128 -21.01 -0.46 4.01
CA LYS A 128 -19.58 -0.32 3.66
C LYS A 128 -19.32 -0.30 2.16
N ARG A 129 -20.12 -1.00 1.35
CA ARG A 129 -19.99 -1.01 -0.12
C ARG A 129 -20.47 0.28 -0.78
N LEU A 130 -21.37 1.01 -0.13
CA LEU A 130 -21.89 2.30 -0.63
C LEU A 130 -20.94 3.48 -0.37
N VAL A 131 -19.90 3.29 0.45
CA VAL A 131 -18.94 4.34 0.76
C VAL A 131 -18.28 4.85 -0.52
N LYS A 132 -18.33 6.17 -0.71
CA LYS A 132 -17.70 6.90 -1.81
C LYS A 132 -16.91 8.08 -1.26
N VAL A 133 -15.71 8.28 -1.79
CA VAL A 133 -14.94 9.50 -1.53
C VAL A 133 -15.54 10.64 -2.37
N THR A 134 -15.79 11.78 -1.74
CA THR A 134 -16.32 12.99 -2.39
C THR A 134 -15.21 14.04 -2.49
N LYS A 135 -15.43 15.06 -3.33
CA LYS A 135 -14.52 16.20 -3.41
C LYS A 135 -14.40 16.92 -2.05
N GLN A 136 -15.50 17.05 -1.32
CA GLN A 136 -15.52 17.64 0.02
C GLN A 136 -14.57 16.89 0.97
N HIS A 137 -14.58 15.55 1.00
CA HIS A 137 -13.65 14.79 1.85
C HIS A 137 -12.18 15.10 1.51
N ASN A 138 -11.87 15.29 0.23
CA ASN A 138 -10.52 15.64 -0.22
C ASN A 138 -10.14 17.04 0.24
N ASP A 139 -11.01 18.02 0.02
CA ASP A 139 -10.76 19.42 0.37
C ASP A 139 -10.61 19.60 1.89
N GLU A 140 -11.44 18.92 2.68
CA GLU A 140 -11.33 18.89 4.15
C GLU A 140 -10.03 18.22 4.62
N CYS A 141 -9.60 17.12 3.98
CA CYS A 141 -8.31 16.49 4.28
C CYS A 141 -7.13 17.41 3.93
N LYS A 142 -7.17 18.11 2.79
CA LYS A 142 -6.12 19.06 2.39
C LYS A 142 -6.02 20.23 3.36
N ASN A 143 -7.16 20.76 3.81
CA ASN A 143 -7.20 21.78 4.85
C ASN A 143 -6.54 21.27 6.14
N LEU A 144 -6.96 20.09 6.61
CA LEU A 144 -6.37 19.46 7.79
C LEU A 144 -4.84 19.28 7.66
N LEU A 145 -4.35 18.75 6.54
CA LEU A 145 -2.91 18.55 6.32
C LEU A 145 -2.13 19.87 6.33
N THR A 146 -2.72 20.93 5.76
CA THR A 146 -2.16 22.29 5.79
C THR A 146 -2.01 22.78 7.24
N LEU A 147 -3.07 22.66 8.03
CA LEU A 147 -3.08 23.04 9.45
C LEU A 147 -2.12 22.18 10.29
N MET A 148 -1.90 20.92 9.91
CA MET A 148 -0.89 20.05 10.54
C MET A 148 0.55 20.34 10.09
N GLY A 149 0.75 21.20 9.08
CA GLY A 149 2.06 21.50 8.52
C GLY A 149 2.67 20.33 7.72
N VAL A 150 1.84 19.51 7.12
CA VAL A 150 2.21 18.32 6.33
C VAL A 150 1.92 18.61 4.85
N PRO A 151 2.92 18.46 3.95
CA PRO A 151 2.74 18.75 2.54
C PRO A 151 1.84 17.72 1.88
N TYR A 152 1.09 18.18 0.87
CA TYR A 152 0.39 17.33 -0.08
C TYR A 152 0.63 17.79 -1.51
N ILE A 153 0.36 16.89 -2.47
CA ILE A 153 0.47 17.12 -3.90
C ILE A 153 -0.86 16.69 -4.54
N GLU A 154 -1.27 17.39 -5.58
CA GLU A 154 -2.36 16.96 -6.47
C GLU A 154 -1.72 16.33 -7.71
N ALA A 155 -1.98 15.05 -7.93
CA ALA A 155 -1.55 14.38 -9.15
C ALA A 155 -2.38 14.88 -10.33
N PRO A 156 -1.82 14.93 -11.55
CA PRO A 156 -2.61 15.24 -12.74
C PRO A 156 -3.64 14.13 -13.04
N CYS A 157 -3.25 12.88 -12.76
CA CYS A 157 -4.07 11.69 -12.94
C CYS A 157 -4.03 10.86 -11.65
N GLU A 158 -3.53 9.63 -11.69
CA GLU A 158 -3.50 8.72 -10.55
C GLU A 158 -2.40 9.10 -9.52
N ALA A 159 -2.75 9.02 -8.24
CA ALA A 159 -1.87 9.33 -7.13
C ALA A 159 -0.71 8.34 -7.02
N GLU A 160 -0.97 7.03 -7.16
CA GLU A 160 0.04 5.97 -7.10
C GLU A 160 1.12 6.13 -8.19
N ALA A 161 0.75 6.60 -9.38
CA ALA A 161 1.68 6.87 -10.47
C ALA A 161 2.59 8.05 -10.14
N SER A 162 2.03 9.13 -9.61
CA SER A 162 2.81 10.29 -9.15
C SER A 162 3.68 9.95 -7.93
N CYS A 163 3.20 9.11 -7.01
CA CYS A 163 4.02 8.58 -5.92
C CYS A 163 5.21 7.77 -6.45
N ALA A 164 4.99 6.89 -7.42
CA ALA A 164 6.05 6.10 -8.04
C ALA A 164 7.08 7.00 -8.74
N ALA A 165 6.64 8.07 -9.42
CA ALA A 165 7.53 9.05 -10.02
C ALA A 165 8.41 9.77 -8.99
N LEU A 166 7.85 10.17 -7.84
CA LEU A 166 8.62 10.79 -6.74
C LEU A 166 9.67 9.83 -6.15
N VAL A 167 9.37 8.54 -6.05
CA VAL A 167 10.32 7.50 -5.61
C VAL A 167 11.46 7.35 -6.62
N LYS A 168 11.15 7.23 -7.92
CA LYS A 168 12.16 7.13 -8.98
C LYS A 168 13.07 8.36 -9.04
N ALA A 169 12.50 9.55 -8.80
CA ALA A 169 13.24 10.81 -8.75
C ALA A 169 14.06 11.00 -7.46
N GLY A 170 14.02 10.05 -6.51
CA GLY A 170 14.74 10.13 -5.24
C GLY A 170 14.21 11.22 -4.29
N LYS A 171 13.03 11.77 -4.54
CA LYS A 171 12.40 12.81 -3.69
C LYS A 171 11.85 12.20 -2.40
N VAL A 172 11.39 10.95 -2.49
CA VAL A 172 10.89 10.15 -1.36
C VAL A 172 11.46 8.73 -1.44
N PHE A 173 11.42 8.00 -0.32
CA PHE A 173 11.97 6.65 -0.20
C PHE A 173 11.05 5.58 -0.80
N ALA A 174 9.75 5.68 -0.57
CA ALA A 174 8.78 4.66 -0.97
C ALA A 174 7.40 5.26 -1.24
N THR A 175 6.59 4.48 -1.98
CA THR A 175 5.16 4.71 -2.18
C THR A 175 4.39 3.90 -1.15
N ALA A 176 3.50 4.54 -0.39
CA ALA A 176 2.62 3.88 0.55
C ALA A 176 1.18 3.88 0.01
N THR A 177 0.72 2.69 -0.38
CA THR A 177 -0.64 2.44 -0.85
C THR A 177 -0.97 0.96 -0.63
N GLU A 178 -2.25 0.62 -0.52
CA GLU A 178 -2.68 -0.78 -0.59
C GLU A 178 -2.86 -1.26 -2.03
N ASP A 179 -2.77 -0.34 -2.99
CA ASP A 179 -2.90 -0.67 -4.39
C ASP A 179 -1.57 -1.20 -4.96
N MET A 180 -1.64 -2.36 -5.62
CA MET A 180 -0.44 -3.04 -6.12
C MET A 180 0.01 -2.51 -7.48
N ASP A 181 -0.83 -1.70 -8.15
CA ASP A 181 -0.48 -0.97 -9.37
C ASP A 181 0.64 0.07 -9.18
N GLY A 182 0.93 0.51 -7.95
CA GLY A 182 2.14 1.28 -7.67
C GLY A 182 3.42 0.59 -8.19
N LEU A 183 3.47 -0.74 -8.19
CA LEU A 183 4.56 -1.52 -8.79
C LEU A 183 4.54 -1.50 -10.33
N THR A 184 3.37 -1.49 -10.97
CA THR A 184 3.29 -1.43 -12.44
C THR A 184 3.74 -0.06 -12.95
N PHE A 185 3.49 1.01 -12.19
CA PHE A 185 4.08 2.33 -12.43
C PHE A 185 5.58 2.39 -12.12
N GLY A 186 6.18 1.32 -11.59
CA GLY A 186 7.62 1.15 -11.41
C GLY A 186 8.19 1.81 -10.16
N THR A 187 7.41 1.94 -9.08
CA THR A 187 7.97 2.38 -7.80
C THR A 187 9.06 1.41 -7.33
N ASN A 188 10.19 1.91 -6.83
CA ASN A 188 11.28 1.03 -6.37
C ASN A 188 10.91 0.27 -5.09
N VAL A 189 10.17 0.93 -4.20
CA VAL A 189 9.74 0.40 -2.91
C VAL A 189 8.27 0.75 -2.70
N LEU A 190 7.44 -0.27 -2.51
CA LEU A 190 6.02 -0.12 -2.15
C LEU A 190 5.79 -0.59 -0.72
N LEU A 191 5.09 0.22 0.08
CA LEU A 191 4.74 -0.06 1.47
C LEU A 191 3.24 -0.27 1.60
N ARG A 192 2.84 -1.43 2.12
CA ARG A 192 1.47 -1.71 2.55
C ARG A 192 1.37 -1.70 4.07
N HIS A 193 0.16 -1.45 4.55
CA HIS A 193 -0.23 -1.35 5.96
C HIS A 193 0.36 -0.16 6.73
N LEU A 194 0.99 0.81 6.06
CA LEU A 194 1.51 2.01 6.72
C LEU A 194 0.39 2.82 7.39
N THR A 195 -0.73 2.99 6.69
CA THR A 195 -1.91 3.75 7.14
C THR A 195 -2.92 2.89 7.91
N ALA A 196 -2.61 1.60 8.10
CA ALA A 196 -3.46 0.69 8.87
C ALA A 196 -3.57 1.11 10.34
N SER A 197 -4.65 0.68 10.98
CA SER A 197 -4.86 0.96 12.40
C SER A 197 -3.82 0.29 13.28
N GLU A 198 -3.24 1.06 14.18
CA GLU A 198 -2.32 0.56 15.20
C GLU A 198 -2.94 -0.55 16.04
N ALA A 199 -4.25 -0.47 16.31
CA ALA A 199 -5.00 -1.50 17.03
C ALA A 199 -4.96 -2.87 16.32
N LYS A 200 -4.79 -2.90 14.99
CA LYS A 200 -4.68 -4.16 14.22
C LYS A 200 -3.30 -4.79 14.32
N LYS A 201 -2.28 -4.06 14.80
CA LYS A 201 -0.90 -4.52 14.96
C LYS A 201 -0.32 -5.21 13.71
N LEU A 202 -0.72 -4.75 12.53
CA LEU A 202 -0.22 -5.29 11.26
C LEU A 202 1.20 -4.78 11.02
N PRO A 203 2.17 -5.65 10.70
CA PRO A 203 3.49 -5.21 10.25
C PRO A 203 3.38 -4.51 8.91
N ILE A 204 4.28 -3.57 8.65
CA ILE A 204 4.39 -2.90 7.36
C ILE A 204 5.03 -3.89 6.39
N GLN A 205 4.35 -4.15 5.27
CA GLN A 205 4.88 -4.97 4.19
C GLN A 205 5.62 -4.09 3.18
N GLU A 206 6.91 -4.34 3.02
CA GLU A 206 7.80 -3.65 2.10
C GLU A 206 8.09 -4.54 0.90
N PHE A 207 7.70 -4.08 -0.29
CA PHE A 207 7.90 -4.75 -1.57
C PHE A 207 9.04 -4.07 -2.32
N HIS A 208 10.08 -4.81 -2.68
CA HIS A 208 11.22 -4.32 -3.46
C HIS A 208 11.07 -4.67 -4.95
N PHE A 209 10.75 -3.69 -5.78
CA PHE A 209 10.41 -3.95 -7.19
C PHE A 209 11.55 -4.56 -8.00
N SER A 210 12.80 -4.15 -7.77
CA SER A 210 13.96 -4.74 -8.44
C SER A 210 14.14 -6.22 -8.14
N LEU A 211 13.92 -6.64 -6.89
CA LEU A 211 13.97 -8.05 -6.49
C LEU A 211 12.82 -8.85 -7.09
N ILE A 212 11.62 -8.26 -7.17
CA ILE A 212 10.46 -8.88 -7.84
C ILE A 212 10.79 -9.18 -9.30
N LEU A 213 11.31 -8.20 -10.04
CA LEU A 213 11.69 -8.40 -11.45
C LEU A 213 12.79 -9.46 -11.60
N GLN A 214 13.79 -9.43 -10.71
CA GLN A 214 14.91 -10.38 -10.71
C GLN A 214 14.44 -11.82 -10.45
N ASP A 215 13.67 -12.05 -9.39
CA ASP A 215 13.24 -13.40 -8.98
C ASP A 215 12.23 -13.98 -9.97
N ILE A 216 11.32 -13.15 -10.48
CA ILE A 216 10.33 -13.58 -11.46
C ILE A 216 10.98 -13.79 -12.85
N GLY A 217 12.10 -13.10 -13.12
CA GLY A 217 12.86 -13.19 -14.36
C GLY A 217 12.22 -12.40 -15.51
N LEU A 218 11.63 -11.23 -15.19
CA LEU A 218 10.93 -10.37 -16.14
C LEU A 218 11.54 -8.96 -16.13
N ASN A 219 11.51 -8.29 -17.27
CA ASN A 219 11.73 -6.85 -17.32
C ASN A 219 10.43 -6.08 -16.99
N HIS A 220 10.52 -4.75 -16.87
CA HIS A 220 9.37 -3.91 -16.49
C HIS A 220 8.21 -3.97 -17.50
N GLU A 221 8.48 -3.98 -18.81
CA GLU A 221 7.44 -4.09 -19.84
C GLU A 221 6.70 -5.43 -19.75
N GLN A 222 7.45 -6.53 -19.58
CA GLN A 222 6.90 -7.87 -19.39
C GLN A 222 6.09 -7.98 -18.09
N PHE A 223 6.53 -7.29 -17.04
CA PHE A 223 5.81 -7.22 -15.78
C PHE A 223 4.48 -6.46 -15.93
N ILE A 224 4.43 -5.38 -16.70
CA ILE A 224 3.20 -4.67 -17.02
C ILE A 224 2.25 -5.59 -17.80
N ASP A 225 2.75 -6.30 -18.80
CA ASP A 225 1.95 -7.29 -19.56
C ASP A 225 1.40 -8.39 -18.67
N LEU A 226 2.21 -8.92 -17.75
CA LEU A 226 1.75 -9.85 -16.73
C LEU A 226 0.61 -9.25 -15.91
N CYS A 227 0.73 -8.00 -15.46
CA CYS A 227 -0.30 -7.34 -14.64
C CYS A 227 -1.60 -7.07 -15.42
N ILE A 228 -1.51 -6.76 -16.72
CA ILE A 228 -2.68 -6.66 -17.60
C ILE A 228 -3.37 -8.03 -17.73
N LEU A 229 -2.61 -9.12 -17.91
CA LEU A 229 -3.17 -10.47 -17.95
C LEU A 229 -3.82 -10.90 -16.63
N LEU A 230 -3.24 -10.49 -15.49
CA LEU A 230 -3.84 -10.75 -14.17
C LEU A 230 -5.18 -10.01 -14.00
N GLY A 231 -5.32 -8.86 -14.65
CA GLY A 231 -6.48 -7.98 -14.57
C GLY A 231 -6.11 -6.69 -13.84
N CYS A 232 -6.22 -5.58 -14.55
CA CYS A 232 -6.01 -4.22 -14.06
C CYS A 232 -7.30 -3.39 -14.21
N ASP A 233 -7.30 -2.17 -13.66
CA ASP A 233 -8.45 -1.27 -13.69
C ASP A 233 -8.67 -0.56 -15.05
N TYR A 234 -7.77 -0.76 -16.04
CA TYR A 234 -7.74 0.04 -17.29
C TYR A 234 -8.20 -0.71 -18.55
N CYS A 235 -8.29 -2.03 -18.51
CA CYS A 235 -8.76 -2.83 -19.64
C CYS A 235 -9.30 -4.19 -19.18
N GLY A 236 -9.90 -4.94 -20.10
CA GLY A 236 -10.29 -6.33 -19.84
C GLY A 236 -9.09 -7.26 -19.62
N THR A 237 -9.39 -8.54 -19.34
CA THR A 237 -8.41 -9.63 -19.23
C THR A 237 -8.91 -10.84 -20.02
N ILE A 238 -8.00 -11.75 -20.38
CA ILE A 238 -8.31 -12.98 -21.11
C ILE A 238 -9.01 -13.98 -20.19
N LYS A 239 -10.20 -14.42 -20.59
CA LYS A 239 -11.01 -15.35 -19.79
C LYS A 239 -10.29 -16.71 -19.64
N GLY A 240 -10.25 -17.20 -18.42
CA GLY A 240 -9.67 -18.51 -18.10
C GLY A 240 -8.14 -18.53 -17.95
N ILE A 241 -7.46 -17.39 -18.07
CA ILE A 241 -6.03 -17.28 -17.76
C ILE A 241 -5.86 -16.74 -16.33
N GLY A 242 -5.52 -17.64 -15.41
CA GLY A 242 -5.22 -17.29 -14.02
C GLY A 242 -3.73 -16.96 -13.78
N PRO A 243 -3.35 -16.57 -12.54
CA PRO A 243 -2.02 -16.05 -12.24
C PRO A 243 -0.85 -16.99 -12.61
N LYS A 244 -0.98 -18.28 -12.33
CA LYS A 244 0.03 -19.29 -12.68
C LYS A 244 0.21 -19.43 -14.20
N ARG A 245 -0.89 -19.40 -14.96
CA ARG A 245 -0.81 -19.52 -16.42
C ARG A 245 -0.30 -18.23 -17.06
N ALA A 246 -0.69 -17.07 -16.53
CA ALA A 246 -0.25 -15.76 -17.02
C ALA A 246 1.28 -15.62 -16.95
N ILE A 247 1.89 -15.98 -15.82
CA ILE A 247 3.35 -15.91 -15.65
C ILE A 247 4.09 -16.86 -16.59
N ASP A 248 3.59 -18.08 -16.78
CA ASP A 248 4.19 -19.05 -17.70
C ASP A 248 4.13 -18.57 -19.15
N LEU A 249 2.98 -18.02 -19.56
CA LEU A 249 2.80 -17.46 -20.90
C LEU A 249 3.71 -16.26 -21.15
N ILE A 250 3.86 -15.36 -20.18
CA ILE A 250 4.76 -14.21 -20.30
C ILE A 250 6.22 -14.65 -20.37
N ARG A 251 6.62 -15.65 -19.56
CA ARG A 251 7.98 -16.22 -19.64
C ARG A 251 8.26 -16.88 -20.99
N GLN A 252 7.26 -17.56 -21.56
CA GLN A 252 7.39 -18.28 -22.82
C GLN A 252 7.38 -17.35 -24.04
N HIS A 253 6.46 -16.38 -24.08
CA HIS A 253 6.17 -15.59 -25.27
C HIS A 253 6.65 -14.14 -25.16
N GLY A 254 6.92 -13.64 -23.96
CA GLY A 254 7.48 -12.32 -23.70
C GLY A 254 6.47 -11.18 -23.68
N CYS A 255 5.45 -11.17 -24.54
CA CYS A 255 4.45 -10.08 -24.58
C CYS A 255 3.05 -10.58 -24.95
N ILE A 256 2.03 -9.76 -24.67
CA ILE A 256 0.62 -10.08 -24.94
C ILE A 256 0.38 -10.42 -26.42
N GLU A 257 0.98 -9.67 -27.35
CA GLU A 257 0.85 -9.91 -28.80
C GLU A 257 1.21 -11.35 -29.17
N LYS A 258 2.39 -11.80 -28.74
CA LYS A 258 2.87 -13.17 -29.01
C LYS A 258 2.06 -14.22 -28.27
N ILE A 259 1.50 -13.90 -27.11
CA ILE A 259 0.60 -14.80 -26.40
C ILE A 259 -0.66 -15.02 -27.24
N LEU A 260 -1.27 -13.96 -27.76
CA LEU A 260 -2.48 -14.03 -28.58
C LEU A 260 -2.27 -14.86 -29.87
N GLU A 261 -1.07 -14.81 -30.46
CA GLU A 261 -0.72 -15.63 -31.63
C GLU A 261 -0.57 -17.14 -31.31
N ASN A 262 -0.31 -17.50 -30.05
CA ASN A 262 0.05 -18.87 -29.65
C ASN A 262 -0.98 -19.56 -28.75
N ILE A 263 -2.00 -18.85 -28.27
CA ILE A 263 -3.11 -19.44 -27.51
C ILE A 263 -4.27 -19.81 -28.42
N ASP A 264 -5.04 -20.82 -28.02
CA ASP A 264 -6.27 -21.24 -28.69
C ASP A 264 -7.39 -20.21 -28.43
N PRO A 265 -7.83 -19.43 -29.44
CA PRO A 265 -8.83 -18.38 -29.24
C PRO A 265 -10.20 -18.92 -28.82
N SER A 266 -10.50 -20.20 -29.13
CA SER A 266 -11.78 -20.82 -28.76
C SER A 266 -11.86 -21.11 -27.26
N LYS A 267 -10.73 -21.43 -26.62
CA LYS A 267 -10.63 -21.70 -25.18
C LYS A 267 -10.38 -20.45 -24.37
N HIS A 268 -9.61 -19.53 -24.93
CA HIS A 268 -9.17 -18.30 -24.27
C HIS A 268 -9.52 -17.09 -25.13
N PRO A 269 -10.82 -16.76 -25.28
CA PRO A 269 -11.23 -15.60 -26.05
C PRO A 269 -10.71 -14.33 -25.37
N ALA A 270 -9.99 -13.52 -26.13
CA ALA A 270 -9.64 -12.17 -25.71
C ALA A 270 -10.90 -11.27 -25.73
N PRO A 271 -10.95 -10.21 -24.91
CA PRO A 271 -12.00 -9.21 -25.02
C PRO A 271 -12.08 -8.60 -26.43
N GLU A 272 -13.28 -8.27 -26.88
CA GLU A 272 -13.48 -7.47 -28.08
C GLU A 272 -12.90 -6.06 -27.86
N ASP A 273 -12.26 -5.49 -28.88
CA ASP A 273 -11.58 -4.19 -28.83
C ASP A 273 -10.65 -4.02 -27.61
N TRP A 274 -9.89 -5.06 -27.29
CA TRP A 274 -9.07 -5.08 -26.09
C TRP A 274 -7.95 -4.01 -26.11
N LEU A 275 -8.13 -2.97 -25.30
CA LEU A 275 -7.24 -1.81 -25.17
C LEU A 275 -5.96 -2.09 -24.33
N TYR A 276 -5.37 -3.28 -24.45
CA TYR A 276 -4.19 -3.64 -23.66
C TYR A 276 -2.94 -2.82 -24.03
N LYS A 277 -2.83 -2.37 -25.30
CA LYS A 277 -1.70 -1.57 -25.76
C LYS A 277 -1.73 -0.16 -25.16
N GLU A 278 -2.92 0.41 -25.09
CA GLU A 278 -3.21 1.70 -24.47
C GLU A 278 -2.99 1.61 -22.96
N ALA A 279 -3.46 0.55 -22.30
CA ALA A 279 -3.20 0.29 -20.89
C ALA A 279 -1.70 0.13 -20.60
N ARG A 280 -0.97 -0.62 -21.43
CA ARG A 280 0.51 -0.72 -21.35
C ARG A 280 1.16 0.64 -21.50
N GLY A 281 0.72 1.44 -22.47
CA GLY A 281 1.18 2.82 -22.68
C GLY A 281 0.96 3.70 -21.45
N LEU A 282 -0.21 3.59 -20.81
CA LEU A 282 -0.54 4.30 -19.58
C LEU A 282 0.39 3.93 -18.42
N PHE A 283 0.69 2.65 -18.22
CA PHE A 283 1.61 2.22 -17.17
C PHE A 283 3.06 2.62 -17.42
N LEU A 284 3.52 2.59 -18.69
CA LEU A 284 4.89 2.96 -19.06
C LEU A 284 5.13 4.47 -19.02
N LYS A 285 4.14 5.25 -19.46
CA LYS A 285 4.21 6.71 -19.57
C LYS A 285 2.96 7.36 -18.95
N PRO A 286 2.77 7.22 -17.62
CA PRO A 286 1.66 7.85 -16.95
C PRO A 286 1.82 9.38 -16.94
N GLU A 287 0.69 10.08 -16.92
CA GLU A 287 0.67 11.50 -16.60
C GLU A 287 0.93 11.66 -15.09
N VAL A 288 2.06 12.28 -14.73
CA VAL A 288 2.53 12.39 -13.34
C VAL A 288 3.01 13.80 -13.05
N VAL A 289 3.09 14.15 -11.76
CA VAL A 289 3.67 15.42 -11.32
C VAL A 289 5.10 15.60 -11.83
N ASP A 290 5.43 16.82 -12.24
CA ASP A 290 6.81 17.20 -12.54
C ASP A 290 7.66 17.18 -11.26
N CYS A 291 8.45 16.13 -11.09
CA CYS A 291 9.26 15.93 -9.89
C CYS A 291 10.36 16.99 -9.72
N SER A 292 10.73 17.74 -10.77
CA SER A 292 11.77 18.77 -10.69
C SER A 292 11.30 19.99 -9.91
N SER A 293 10.05 20.40 -10.11
CA SER A 293 9.41 21.53 -9.41
C SER A 293 8.89 21.19 -8.01
N VAL A 294 8.79 19.90 -7.66
CA VAL A 294 8.33 19.48 -6.33
C VAL A 294 9.40 19.76 -5.26
N GLU A 295 9.07 20.69 -4.36
CA GLU A 295 9.78 20.95 -3.10
C GLU A 295 8.91 20.53 -1.90
N LEU A 296 9.38 19.52 -1.17
CA LEU A 296 8.65 18.99 -0.01
C LEU A 296 9.10 19.69 1.27
N LYS A 297 8.23 20.54 1.82
CA LYS A 297 8.45 21.25 3.08
C LYS A 297 7.36 20.88 4.08
N TRP A 298 7.80 20.44 5.26
CA TRP A 298 6.92 20.30 6.42
C TRP A 298 7.04 21.60 7.22
N SER A 299 5.94 22.33 7.44
CA SER A 299 5.88 23.59 8.18
C SER A 299 5.39 23.42 9.63
N GLU A 300 5.55 24.45 10.46
CA GLU A 300 4.96 24.42 11.81
C GLU A 300 3.45 24.23 11.74
N PRO A 301 2.85 23.39 12.60
CA PRO A 301 1.41 23.22 12.67
C PRO A 301 0.73 24.48 13.26
N ASP A 302 -0.48 24.77 12.82
CA ASP A 302 -1.32 25.86 13.30
C ASP A 302 -2.29 25.34 14.37
N GLU A 303 -2.01 25.66 15.64
CA GLU A 303 -2.83 25.20 16.77
C GLU A 303 -4.26 25.76 16.71
N GLU A 304 -4.39 27.06 16.54
CA GLU A 304 -5.69 27.75 16.58
C GLU A 304 -6.53 27.37 15.36
N GLY A 305 -5.91 27.28 14.17
CA GLY A 305 -6.58 26.79 12.97
C GLY A 305 -7.05 25.34 13.11
N LEU A 306 -6.25 24.45 13.72
CA LEU A 306 -6.67 23.07 14.00
C LEU A 306 -7.86 23.00 14.94
N ILE A 307 -7.89 23.81 16.01
CA ILE A 307 -9.00 23.82 16.97
C ILE A 307 -10.25 24.39 16.32
N GLN A 308 -10.13 25.50 15.60
CA GLN A 308 -11.26 26.10 14.89
C GLN A 308 -11.89 25.08 13.92
N PHE A 309 -11.08 24.44 13.08
CA PHE A 309 -11.59 23.49 12.09
C PHE A 309 -12.09 22.18 12.72
N MET A 310 -11.28 21.52 13.56
CA MET A 310 -11.65 20.20 14.09
C MET A 310 -12.70 20.30 15.20
N CYS A 311 -12.61 21.28 16.10
CA CYS A 311 -13.48 21.36 17.26
C CYS A 311 -14.72 22.20 17.01
N ASN A 312 -14.57 23.41 16.47
CA ASN A 312 -15.71 24.31 16.32
C ASN A 312 -16.57 23.94 15.11
N GLU A 313 -15.96 23.61 13.97
CA GLU A 313 -16.71 23.26 12.75
C GLU A 313 -17.07 21.76 12.69
N LYS A 314 -16.12 20.88 13.00
CA LYS A 314 -16.31 19.42 12.89
C LYS A 314 -16.61 18.71 14.21
N GLN A 315 -16.77 19.46 15.30
CA GLN A 315 -17.28 19.01 16.60
C GLN A 315 -16.47 17.88 17.26
N PHE A 316 -15.16 17.82 17.00
CA PHE A 316 -14.26 16.94 17.73
C PHE A 316 -13.93 17.48 19.13
N SER A 317 -13.69 16.57 20.07
CA SER A 317 -13.24 16.92 21.43
C SER A 317 -11.95 17.74 21.42
N GLU A 318 -12.01 18.96 21.96
CA GLU A 318 -10.88 19.89 22.03
C GLU A 318 -9.67 19.31 22.75
N ASP A 319 -9.87 18.66 23.90
CA ASP A 319 -8.79 17.99 24.64
C ASP A 319 -8.04 16.97 23.79
N ARG A 320 -8.77 16.20 22.96
CA ARG A 320 -8.17 15.20 22.08
C ARG A 320 -7.35 15.87 20.97
N ILE A 321 -7.87 16.93 20.37
CA ILE A 321 -7.18 17.67 19.30
C ILE A 321 -5.94 18.38 19.83
N ARG A 322 -6.03 19.10 20.97
CA ARG A 322 -4.87 19.73 21.61
C ARG A 322 -3.79 18.73 22.00
N ASN A 323 -4.17 17.56 22.51
CA ASN A 323 -3.23 16.49 22.80
C ASN A 323 -2.57 15.93 21.53
N GLY A 324 -3.32 15.80 20.44
CA GLY A 324 -2.77 15.45 19.12
C GLY A 324 -1.77 16.49 18.62
N TYR A 325 -2.11 17.78 18.69
CA TYR A 325 -1.23 18.89 18.34
C TYR A 325 0.09 18.86 19.13
N LYS A 326 0.03 18.66 20.46
CA LYS A 326 1.23 18.52 21.30
C LYS A 326 2.16 17.40 20.83
N LYS A 327 1.60 16.28 20.34
CA LYS A 327 2.39 15.19 19.76
C LYS A 327 3.06 15.59 18.44
N ILE A 328 2.36 16.31 17.56
CA ILE A 328 2.93 16.85 16.32
C ILE A 328 4.14 17.73 16.64
N VAL A 329 3.98 18.72 17.52
CA VAL A 329 5.06 19.63 17.92
C VAL A 329 6.24 18.88 18.56
N LYS A 330 5.95 17.90 19.43
CA LYS A 330 6.99 17.08 20.08
C LYS A 330 7.78 16.27 19.06
N SER A 331 7.12 15.66 18.09
CA SER A 331 7.74 14.80 17.07
C SER A 331 8.77 15.56 16.21
N ARG A 332 8.57 16.87 16.01
CA ARG A 332 9.49 17.74 15.27
C ARG A 332 10.77 18.09 16.02
N LYS A 333 10.73 18.16 17.35
CA LYS A 333 11.89 18.54 18.18
C LYS A 333 12.96 17.44 18.25
N GLY A 334 12.63 16.21 17.84
CA GLY A 334 13.60 15.12 17.76
C GLY A 334 14.59 15.37 16.62
N SER A 335 15.90 15.35 16.90
CA SER A 335 16.92 15.50 15.87
C SER A 335 16.76 14.42 14.80
N THR A 336 16.55 14.81 13.54
CA THR A 336 16.50 13.84 12.43
C THR A 336 17.93 13.41 12.10
N GLN A 337 18.45 12.39 12.78
CA GLN A 337 19.67 11.73 12.34
C GLN A 337 19.43 11.18 10.93
N GLY A 338 20.19 11.68 9.95
CA GLY A 338 20.11 11.22 8.56
C GLY A 338 20.53 9.76 8.44
N ARG A 339 19.83 8.98 7.63
CA ARG A 339 20.22 7.59 7.32
C ARG A 339 21.22 7.57 6.17
N LEU A 340 22.21 6.67 6.24
CA LEU A 340 23.27 6.53 5.23
C LEU A 340 22.72 6.15 3.85
N ASP A 341 21.70 5.29 3.80
CA ASP A 341 21.04 4.87 2.57
C ASP A 341 20.20 5.99 1.89
N SER A 342 20.00 7.13 2.57
CA SER A 342 19.48 8.34 1.92
C SER A 342 20.56 9.10 1.13
N PHE A 343 21.84 8.79 1.33
CA PHE A 343 22.97 9.45 0.65
C PHE A 343 23.64 8.55 -0.40
N PHE A 344 23.56 7.23 -0.24
CA PHE A 344 24.21 6.27 -1.12
C PHE A 344 23.17 5.34 -1.76
N SER A 345 23.30 5.09 -3.07
CA SER A 345 22.53 4.07 -3.74
C SER A 345 23.01 2.67 -3.33
N VAL A 346 22.07 1.76 -3.09
CA VAL A 346 22.39 0.37 -2.75
C VAL A 346 22.82 -0.36 -4.03
N THR A 347 24.08 -0.76 -4.13
CA THR A 347 24.65 -1.43 -5.31
C THR A 347 24.58 -2.96 -5.26
N GLY A 348 23.95 -3.53 -4.23
CA GLY A 348 23.80 -4.97 -4.03
C GLY A 348 24.31 -5.44 -2.66
N SER A 349 24.02 -6.69 -2.31
CA SER A 349 24.56 -7.32 -1.10
C SER A 349 25.65 -8.33 -1.47
N LEU A 350 26.83 -8.20 -0.87
CA LEU A 350 27.90 -9.19 -1.01
C LEU A 350 27.52 -10.43 -0.19
N SER A 351 26.92 -11.44 -0.83
CA SER A 351 26.72 -12.73 -0.18
C SER A 351 27.98 -13.60 -0.36
N SER A 352 28.69 -13.87 0.74
CA SER A 352 29.69 -14.94 0.75
C SER A 352 28.95 -16.25 1.06
N LYS A 353 28.84 -17.14 0.08
CA LYS A 353 28.42 -18.52 0.35
C LYS A 353 29.44 -19.15 1.30
N ARG A 354 29.05 -19.38 2.55
CA ARG A 354 29.84 -20.25 3.45
C ARG A 354 29.91 -21.63 2.81
N LYS A 355 31.11 -22.10 2.48
CA LYS A 355 31.34 -23.51 2.15
C LYS A 355 30.89 -24.34 3.35
N GLU A 356 30.03 -25.32 3.11
CA GLU A 356 29.74 -26.36 4.10
C GLU A 356 31.06 -26.99 4.56
N PRO A 357 31.24 -27.22 5.88
CA PRO A 357 32.43 -27.88 6.36
C PRO A 357 32.47 -29.31 5.80
N GLU A 358 33.52 -29.61 5.03
CA GLU A 358 33.82 -30.98 4.60
C GLU A 358 33.85 -31.90 5.83
N ILE A 359 32.99 -32.91 5.82
CA ILE A 359 32.98 -33.98 6.82
C ILE A 359 34.29 -34.76 6.64
N LYS A 360 35.31 -34.42 7.44
CA LYS A 360 36.52 -35.23 7.54
C LYS A 360 36.17 -36.60 8.10
N GLY A 361 36.59 -37.62 7.36
CA GLY A 361 36.31 -39.03 7.59
C GLY A 361 36.61 -39.53 9.01
N SER A 362 35.86 -40.58 9.35
CA SER A 362 35.85 -41.31 10.62
C SER A 362 37.23 -41.81 11.05
N ALA A 363 37.81 -41.15 12.05
CA ALA A 363 38.90 -41.73 12.84
C ALA A 363 38.33 -42.58 13.98
N LYS A 364 38.40 -43.91 13.82
CA LYS A 364 38.20 -44.89 14.91
C LYS A 364 39.04 -44.49 16.14
N LYS A 365 38.41 -44.27 17.30
CA LYS A 365 39.10 -44.32 18.59
C LYS A 365 38.34 -45.19 19.59
N LYS A 366 39.04 -46.24 20.02
CA LYS A 366 38.68 -47.28 20.99
C LYS A 366 38.10 -46.72 22.29
N GLN A 367 37.09 -47.43 22.78
CA GLN A 367 36.53 -47.36 24.13
C GLN A 367 37.62 -47.42 25.22
N LYS A 368 37.45 -46.60 26.26
CA LYS A 368 37.87 -46.92 27.63
C LYS A 368 36.76 -46.51 28.58
N ALA A 369 36.23 -47.50 29.30
CA ALA A 369 35.22 -47.37 30.33
C ALA A 369 35.81 -46.75 31.61
N ALA A 370 35.01 -45.93 32.29
CA ALA A 370 35.16 -45.65 33.72
C ALA A 370 33.78 -45.34 34.30
N ALA A 371 33.33 -46.22 35.20
CA ALA A 371 32.06 -46.17 35.89
C ALA A 371 32.11 -45.15 37.04
N THR A 372 31.04 -44.37 37.20
CA THR A 372 30.83 -43.46 38.33
C THR A 372 30.10 -44.15 39.47
N THR A 373 30.65 -43.93 40.66
CA THR A 373 30.28 -44.38 42.01
C THR A 373 28.82 -44.20 42.43
N SER A 374 28.27 -45.16 43.18
CA SER A 374 27.24 -44.90 44.19
C SER A 374 27.74 -45.35 45.58
N LYS A 375 27.68 -44.42 46.53
CA LYS A 375 27.93 -44.64 47.96
C LYS A 375 26.70 -45.30 48.58
N PHE A 376 26.90 -46.35 49.38
CA PHE A 376 26.03 -46.66 50.51
C PHE A 376 26.89 -47.01 51.75
N ARG A 377 26.80 -46.15 52.76
CA ARG A 377 27.12 -46.42 54.19
C ARG A 377 25.99 -47.33 54.72
N LYS A 378 26.14 -48.24 55.68
CA LYS A 378 26.73 -48.11 57.02
C LYS A 378 26.69 -49.50 57.69
N GLY A 379 27.68 -49.87 58.52
CA GLY A 379 27.50 -50.99 59.44
C GLY A 379 28.77 -51.47 60.15
N LYS A 380 29.03 -50.84 61.31
CA LYS A 380 29.99 -51.16 62.40
C LYS A 380 31.48 -51.10 62.11
#